data_AF-X1D9P8-F1
#
_entry.id   AF-X1D9P8-F1
#
_cell.length_a   1.000
_cell.length_b   1.000
_cell.length_c   1.000
_cell.angle_alpha   90.00
_cell.angle_beta   90.00
_cell.angle_gamma   90.00
#
_symmetry.space_group_name_H-M   'P 1'
#
loop_
_entity.id
_entity.type
_entity.pdbx_description
1 polymer ?
#
loop_
_entity_poly.entity_id
_entity_poly.type
_entity_poly.pdbx_seq_one_letter_code
_entity_poly.pdbx_strand_id
1 'polypeptide(L)'
;MKKIIIIMAIIILLATGLYFISQQNRSQTSNQKNILINGYSFQVEIADDPEEMKLGLGERDSLCGSCGMLFEYSREGKYYFWMKGMRFPIDIIWISK
;
A
#
# COMPACT_ATOMS: atom_id res chain seq x y z
N MET A 1 21.95 42.62 1.33
CA MET A 1 22.17 41.44 2.19
C MET A 1 20.86 40.85 2.72
N LYS A 2 20.01 41.59 3.47
CA LYS A 2 18.73 41.07 4.01
C LYS A 2 17.75 40.53 2.95
N LYS A 3 17.66 41.19 1.78
CA LYS A 3 16.81 40.75 0.65
C LYS A 3 17.22 39.39 0.07
N ILE A 4 18.53 39.09 0.04
CA ILE A 4 19.06 37.82 -0.47
C ILE A 4 18.71 36.68 0.50
N ILE A 5 18.81 36.94 1.81
CA ILE A 5 18.44 35.96 2.85
C ILE A 5 16.95 35.60 2.77
N ILE A 6 16.08 36.59 2.54
CA ILE A 6 14.64 36.36 2.38
C ILE A 6 14.34 35.50 1.14
N ILE A 7 15.02 35.76 0.01
CA ILE A 7 14.84 34.97 -1.21
C ILE A 7 15.28 33.52 -1.00
N MET A 8 16.42 33.29 -0.33
CA MET A 8 16.91 31.93 -0.02
C MET A 8 15.94 31.17 0.90
N ALA A 9 15.35 31.84 1.90
CA ALA A 9 14.38 31.23 2.80
C ALA A 9 13.09 30.81 2.06
N ILE A 10 12.61 31.64 1.12
CA ILE A 10 11.44 31.33 0.29
C ILE A 10 11.72 30.14 -0.64
N ILE A 11 12.92 30.08 -1.23
CA ILE A 11 13.30 28.95 -2.10
C ILE A 11 13.35 27.64 -1.31
N ILE A 12 13.91 27.66 -0.08
CA ILE A 12 13.95 26.49 0.80
C ILE A 12 12.52 26.05 1.16
N LEU A 13 11.65 26.99 1.50
CA LEU A 13 10.27 26.71 1.88
C LEU A 13 9.43 26.19 0.70
N LEU A 14 9.69 26.67 -0.52
CA LEU A 14 9.10 26.13 -1.75
C LEU A 14 9.63 24.73 -2.06
N ALA A 15 10.93 24.49 -1.89
CA ALA A 15 11.54 23.18 -2.14
C ALA A 15 11.02 22.11 -1.17
N THR A 16 10.88 22.44 0.11
CA THR A 16 10.31 21.51 1.11
C THR A 16 8.83 21.26 0.87
N GLY A 17 8.07 22.28 0.48
CA GLY A 17 6.67 22.13 0.08
C GLY A 17 6.50 21.21 -1.15
N LEU A 18 7.32 21.40 -2.18
CA LEU A 18 7.32 20.56 -3.38
C LEU A 18 7.73 19.12 -3.07
N TYR A 19 8.69 18.91 -2.17
CA TYR A 19 9.08 17.58 -1.71
C TYR A 19 7.93 16.85 -0.98
N PHE A 20 7.19 17.57 -0.14
CA PHE A 20 6.02 17.01 0.56
C PHE A 20 4.87 16.66 -0.41
N ILE A 21 4.63 17.50 -1.42
CA ILE A 21 3.61 17.26 -2.46
C ILE A 21 3.98 16.04 -3.32
N SER A 22 5.27 15.83 -3.65
CA SER A 22 5.68 14.66 -4.42
C SER A 22 5.54 13.36 -3.62
N GLN A 23 5.75 13.39 -2.30
CA GLN A 23 5.48 12.26 -1.41
C GLN A 23 3.97 11.93 -1.29
N GLN A 24 3.10 12.94 -1.33
CA GLN A 24 1.64 12.75 -1.27
C GLN A 24 1.08 12.11 -2.56
N ASN A 25 1.71 12.36 -3.71
CA ASN A 25 1.34 11.77 -5.00
C ASN A 25 1.79 10.31 -5.18
N ARG A 26 2.39 9.68 -4.16
CA ARG A 26 2.47 8.21 -4.04
C ARG A 26 1.13 7.57 -3.63
N SER A 27 0.03 8.31 -3.69
CA SER A 27 -1.31 7.75 -3.64
C SER A 27 -1.52 6.87 -4.87
N GLN A 28 -1.33 5.56 -4.69
CA GLN A 28 -1.91 4.50 -5.49
C GLN A 28 -1.68 4.59 -7.00
N THR A 29 -0.46 4.27 -7.45
CA THR A 29 -0.41 3.38 -8.62
C THR A 29 -1.05 2.09 -8.13
N SER A 30 -2.35 1.95 -8.39
CA SER A 30 -3.11 0.76 -8.03
C SER A 30 -2.39 -0.46 -8.60
N ASN A 31 -1.59 -1.14 -7.78
CA ASN A 31 -0.98 -2.43 -8.10
C ASN A 31 -2.06 -3.50 -8.00
N GLN A 32 -3.20 -3.24 -8.65
CA GLN A 32 -4.33 -4.14 -8.73
C GLN A 32 -4.14 -5.06 -9.92
N LYS A 33 -4.25 -6.36 -9.68
CA LYS A 33 -4.25 -7.40 -10.70
C LYS A 33 -5.54 -8.18 -10.62
N ASN A 34 -6.04 -8.61 -11.77
CA ASN A 34 -7.09 -9.62 -11.80
C ASN A 34 -6.43 -11.00 -11.84
N ILE A 35 -6.78 -11.87 -10.90
CA ILE A 35 -6.29 -13.25 -10.83
C ILE A 35 -7.46 -14.23 -10.97
N LEU A 36 -7.16 -15.43 -11.43
CA LEU A 36 -8.12 -16.52 -11.53
C LEU A 36 -7.77 -17.60 -10.51
N ILE A 37 -8.70 -17.90 -9.61
CA ILE A 37 -8.59 -19.01 -8.65
C ILE A 37 -9.73 -19.96 -8.92
N ASN A 38 -9.42 -21.18 -9.39
CA ASN A 38 -10.42 -22.20 -9.73
C ASN A 38 -11.52 -21.69 -10.69
N GLY A 39 -11.16 -20.84 -11.66
CA GLY A 39 -12.10 -20.24 -12.62
C GLY A 39 -12.86 -19.00 -12.13
N TYR A 40 -12.70 -18.61 -10.86
CA TYR A 40 -13.29 -17.36 -10.32
C TYR A 40 -12.30 -16.21 -10.42
N SER A 41 -12.78 -15.05 -10.87
CA SER A 41 -11.96 -13.84 -11.02
C SER A 41 -11.98 -13.01 -9.74
N PHE A 42 -10.80 -12.64 -9.26
CA PHE A 42 -10.61 -11.76 -8.10
C PHE A 42 -9.75 -10.56 -8.49
N GLN A 43 -10.16 -9.37 -8.06
CA GLN A 43 -9.34 -8.17 -8.13
C GLN A 43 -8.49 -8.09 -6.86
N VAL A 44 -7.17 -8.24 -6.97
CA VAL A 44 -6.26 -8.25 -5.82
C VAL A 44 -5.30 -7.09 -5.88
N GLU A 45 -5.10 -6.41 -4.75
CA GLU A 45 -3.97 -5.50 -4.55
C GLU A 45 -2.72 -6.30 -4.21
N ILE A 46 -1.58 -6.04 -4.85
CA ILE A 46 -0.32 -6.68 -4.51
C ILE A 46 0.33 -5.91 -3.36
N ALA A 47 0.62 -6.61 -2.26
CA ALA A 47 1.46 -6.11 -1.17
C ALA A 47 2.85 -6.73 -1.32
N ASP A 48 3.80 -5.95 -1.85
CA ASP A 48 5.18 -6.41 -2.14
C ASP A 48 6.25 -5.73 -1.30
N ASP A 49 5.89 -4.70 -0.52
CA ASP A 49 6.78 -4.05 0.45
C ASP A 49 6.39 -4.30 1.93
N PRO A 50 7.34 -4.20 2.88
CA PRO A 50 7.08 -4.51 4.29
C PRO A 50 6.01 -3.65 4.97
N GLU A 51 5.82 -2.40 4.54
CA GLU A 51 4.82 -1.51 5.14
C GLU A 51 3.42 -1.85 4.63
N GLU A 52 3.29 -2.14 3.34
CA GLU A 52 2.05 -2.68 2.75
C GLU A 52 1.66 -4.01 3.40
N MET A 53 2.63 -4.93 3.57
CA MET A 53 2.39 -6.22 4.20
C MET A 53 1.95 -6.10 5.67
N LYS A 54 2.52 -5.16 6.43
CA LYS A 54 2.16 -4.93 7.84
C LYS A 54 0.76 -4.36 7.99
N LEU A 55 0.39 -3.41 7.12
CA LEU A 55 -0.92 -2.79 7.12
C LEU A 55 -1.99 -3.76 6.63
N GLY A 56 -1.71 -4.48 5.54
CA GLY A 56 -2.63 -5.38 4.89
C GLY A 56 -3.94 -4.68 4.50
N LEU A 57 -5.06 -5.32 4.82
CA LEU A 57 -6.39 -4.72 4.67
C LEU A 57 -6.79 -3.87 5.88
N GLY A 58 -5.90 -3.70 6.87
CA GLY A 58 -6.14 -2.92 8.07
C GLY A 58 -6.55 -1.48 7.75
N GLU A 59 -7.29 -0.89 8.69
CA GLU A 59 -7.81 0.46 8.59
C GLU A 59 -8.79 0.71 7.42
N ARG A 60 -9.39 -0.36 6.85
CA ARG A 60 -10.46 -0.29 5.85
C ARG A 60 -11.81 -0.66 6.46
N ASP A 61 -12.90 -0.02 6.01
CA ASP A 61 -14.26 -0.29 6.48
C ASP A 61 -14.94 -1.45 5.74
N SER A 62 -14.49 -1.77 4.54
CA SER A 62 -15.08 -2.83 3.72
C SER A 62 -14.10 -3.32 2.65
N LEU A 63 -14.47 -4.45 2.05
CA LEU A 63 -13.83 -5.05 0.88
C LEU A 63 -14.94 -5.52 -0.07
N CYS A 64 -14.75 -5.34 -1.38
CA CYS A 64 -15.75 -5.84 -2.34
C CYS A 64 -15.77 -7.37 -2.36
N GLY A 65 -16.89 -7.99 -2.75
CA GLY A 65 -17.07 -9.44 -2.65
C GLY A 65 -16.12 -10.31 -3.49
N SER A 66 -15.48 -9.72 -4.50
CA SER A 66 -14.45 -10.36 -5.33
C SER A 66 -13.12 -9.61 -5.28
N CYS A 67 -12.89 -8.85 -4.21
CA CYS A 67 -11.65 -8.12 -3.97
C CYS A 67 -10.79 -8.85 -2.95
N GLY A 68 -9.48 -8.64 -3.02
CA GLY A 68 -8.55 -9.18 -2.03
C GLY A 68 -7.21 -8.46 -2.04
N MET A 69 -6.27 -9.03 -1.30
CA MET A 69 -4.87 -8.61 -1.30
C MET A 69 -4.00 -9.85 -1.46
N LEU A 70 -3.01 -9.78 -2.36
CA LEU A 70 -2.05 -10.83 -2.61
C LEU A 70 -0.71 -10.44 -1.96
N PHE A 71 -0.27 -11.25 -1.01
CA PHE A 71 1.02 -11.11 -0.34
C PHE A 71 2.03 -11.97 -1.10
N GLU A 72 2.99 -11.34 -1.78
CA GLU A 72 4.00 -12.06 -2.56
C GLU A 72 5.26 -12.30 -1.72
N TYR A 73 5.57 -13.57 -1.44
CA TYR A 73 6.76 -13.96 -0.70
C TYR A 73 7.80 -14.57 -1.65
N SER A 74 9.04 -14.09 -1.54
CA SER A 74 10.16 -14.55 -2.40
C SER A 74 10.65 -15.97 -2.09
N ARG A 75 10.23 -16.54 -0.96
CA ARG A 75 10.62 -17.88 -0.51
C ARG A 75 9.41 -18.60 0.07
N GLU A 76 9.36 -19.92 -0.09
CA GLU A 76 8.40 -20.73 0.64
C GLU A 76 8.72 -20.72 2.14
N GLY A 77 7.69 -20.67 2.97
CA GLY A 77 7.88 -20.59 4.40
C GLY A 77 6.58 -20.48 5.18
N LYS A 78 6.72 -20.49 6.50
CA LYS A 78 5.61 -20.19 7.42
C LYS A 78 5.59 -18.69 7.68
N TYR A 79 4.55 -18.04 7.19
CA TYR A 79 4.30 -16.63 7.47
C TYR A 79 3.19 -16.49 8.50
N TYR A 80 3.20 -15.36 9.21
CA TYR A 80 2.22 -15.05 10.24
C TYR A 80 1.46 -13.81 9.83
N PHE A 81 0.14 -13.88 10.02
CA PHE A 81 -0.74 -12.75 9.85
C PHE A 81 -1.29 -12.33 11.20
N TRP A 82 -1.56 -11.04 11.32
CA TRP A 82 -2.29 -10.45 12.43
C TRP A 82 -3.50 -9.69 11.90
N MET A 83 -4.45 -9.42 12.77
CA MET A 83 -5.67 -8.70 12.43
C MET A 83 -5.69 -7.29 13.02
N LYS A 84 -4.51 -6.69 13.26
CA LYS A 84 -4.41 -5.37 13.87
C LYS A 84 -5.05 -4.32 12.96
N GLY A 85 -5.98 -3.54 13.50
CA GLY A 85 -6.69 -2.50 12.74
C GLY A 85 -7.75 -3.04 11.77
N MET A 86 -8.05 -4.34 11.81
CA MET A 86 -9.05 -4.93 10.93
C MET A 86 -10.47 -4.60 11.39
N ARG A 87 -11.31 -4.04 10.49
CA ARG A 87 -12.70 -3.66 10.80
C ARG A 87 -13.77 -4.60 10.22
N PHE A 88 -13.35 -5.65 9.50
CA PHE A 88 -14.22 -6.70 8.96
C PHE A 88 -13.50 -8.07 8.96
N PRO A 89 -14.22 -9.19 9.06
CA PRO A 89 -13.59 -10.51 8.99
C PRO A 89 -13.09 -10.82 7.57
N ILE A 90 -12.00 -11.57 7.47
CA ILE A 90 -11.44 -12.05 6.20
C ILE A 90 -11.02 -13.51 6.33
N ASP A 91 -10.94 -14.18 5.19
CA ASP A 91 -10.29 -15.48 5.06
C ASP A 91 -8.87 -15.30 4.50
N ILE A 92 -7.95 -16.15 4.94
CA ILE A 92 -6.57 -16.18 4.44
C ILE A 92 -6.36 -17.51 3.72
N ILE A 93 -6.00 -17.43 2.44
CA ILE A 93 -5.74 -18.58 1.58
C ILE A 93 -4.23 -18.66 1.33
N TRP A 94 -3.63 -19.79 1.70
CA TRP A 94 -2.23 -20.09 1.41
C TRP A 94 -2.13 -20.75 0.03
N ILE A 95 -1.32 -20.18 -0.85
CA ILE A 95 -1.12 -20.67 -2.21
C ILE A 95 0.34 -21.11 -2.35
N SER A 96 0.56 -22.38 -2.70
CA SER A 96 1.86 -22.87 -3.15
C SER A 96 1.93 -22.86 -4.67
N LYS A 97 3.14 -22.94 -5.20
CA LYS A 97 3.37 -23.17 -6.63
C LYS A 97 2.90 -24.56 -7.06
#